data_AF-A0A2N0TTX9-F1
#
_entry.id   AF-A0A2N0TTX9-F1
#
_cell.length_a   1.000
_cell.length_b   1.000
_cell.length_c   1.000
_cell.angle_alpha   90.00
_cell.angle_beta   90.00
_cell.angle_gamma   90.00
#
_symmetry.space_group_name_H-M   'P 1'
#
loop_
_entity.id
_entity.type
_entity.pdbx_description
1 polymer ?
#
loop_
_entity_poly.entity_id
_entity_poly.type
_entity_poly.pdbx_seq_one_letter_code
_entity_poly.pdbx_strand_id
1 'polypeptide(L)' 'MRKYSTLYLIVAALTGAIGFSGLNFAGIEVVRVLFLIFADLLVVSLVARLLFRNDNLRLQRIKK' A
#
# COMPACT_ATOMS: atom_id res chain seq x y z
N MET A 1 2.90 -17.11 2.83
CA MET A 1 2.90 -15.70 2.39
C MET A 1 2.17 -14.73 3.34
N ARG A 2 0.90 -14.97 3.75
CA ARG A 2 0.10 -13.98 4.53
C ARG A 2 0.62 -13.59 5.93
N LYS A 3 1.32 -14.49 6.64
CA LYS A 3 1.81 -14.21 8.02
C LYS A 3 2.76 -13.02 8.09
N TYR A 4 3.61 -12.83 7.07
CA TYR A 4 4.59 -11.74 7.05
C TYR A 4 4.04 -10.47 6.39
N SER A 5 2.93 -10.57 5.66
CA SER A 5 2.33 -9.41 4.97
C SER A 5 1.82 -8.36 5.95
N THR A 6 1.23 -8.77 7.06
CA THR A 6 0.78 -7.84 8.11
C THR A 6 1.95 -7.18 8.83
N LEU A 7 3.02 -7.94 9.10
CA LEU A 7 4.25 -7.40 9.70
C LEU A 7 4.91 -6.36 8.78
N TYR A 8 5.00 -6.64 7.48
CA TYR A 8 5.52 -5.69 6.50
C TYR A 8 4.71 -4.40 6.43
N LEU A 9 3.37 -4.50 6.51
CA LEU A 9 2.49 -3.33 6.53
C LEU A 9 2.76 -2.45 7.77
N ILE A 10 2.91 -3.07 8.94
CA ILE A 10 3.19 -2.35 10.20
C ILE A 10 4.56 -1.67 10.14
N VAL A 11 5.60 -2.39 9.70
CA VAL A 11 6.96 -1.84 9.58
C VAL A 11 7.01 -0.70 8.55
N ALA A 12 6.29 -0.82 7.42
CA ALA A 12 6.19 0.24 6.42
C ALA A 12 5.51 1.49 6.99
N ALA A 13 4.42 1.32 7.75
CA ALA A 13 3.73 2.45 8.40
C ALA A 13 4.62 3.17 9.42
N LEU A 14 5.35 2.42 10.26
CA LEU A 14 6.29 2.98 11.23
C LEU A 14 7.44 3.72 10.55
N THR A 15 8.04 3.11 9.54
CA THR A 15 9.13 3.73 8.76
C THR A 15 8.67 5.03 8.10
N GLY A 16 7.46 5.04 7.54
CA GLY A 16 6.84 6.24 6.98
C GLY A 16 6.63 7.35 8.01
N ALA A 17 6.05 7.01 9.16
CA ALA A 17 5.82 7.96 10.24
C ALA A 17 7.14 8.57 10.74
N ILE A 18 8.19 7.76 10.90
CA ILE A 18 9.52 8.23 11.29
C ILE A 18 10.13 9.13 10.20
N GLY A 19 10.04 8.75 8.92
CA GLY A 19 10.54 9.54 7.79
C GLY A 19 9.87 10.92 7.63
N PHE A 20 8.62 11.05 8.10
CA PHE A 20 7.88 12.32 8.14
C PHE A 20 8.10 13.15 9.42
N SER A 21 8.60 12.54 10.51
CA SER A 21 8.67 13.16 11.85
C SER A 21 9.70 14.29 12.06
N GLY A 22 10.33 14.83 11.01
CA GLY A 22 11.01 16.14 11.11
C GLY A 22 12.50 16.19 10.79
N LEU A 23 13.11 15.13 10.25
CA LEU A 23 14.46 15.21 9.70
C LEU A 23 14.43 15.97 8.37
N ASN A 24 14.58 17.30 8.40
CA ASN A 24 14.64 18.14 7.20
C ASN A 24 16.05 18.10 6.60
N PHE A 25 16.29 17.07 5.79
CA PHE A 25 17.45 16.98 4.90
C PHE A 25 16.96 17.12 3.45
N ALA A 26 17.72 17.84 2.62
CA ALA A 26 17.36 18.08 1.22
C ALA A 26 17.11 16.78 0.41
N GLY A 27 17.80 15.68 0.74
CA GLY A 27 17.59 14.37 0.09
C GLY A 27 16.31 13.63 0.54
N ILE A 28 15.76 13.96 1.71
CA ILE A 28 14.58 13.28 2.28
C ILE A 28 13.28 13.79 1.65
N GLU A 29 13.29 14.99 1.06
CA GLU A 29 12.10 15.60 0.47
C GLU A 29 11.51 14.75 -0.66
N VAL A 30 12.36 14.27 -1.58
CA VAL A 30 11.94 13.37 -2.67
C VAL A 30 11.36 12.06 -2.12
N VAL A 31 11.97 11.50 -1.07
CA VAL A 31 11.52 10.25 -0.44
C VAL A 31 10.15 10.45 0.23
N ARG A 32 9.90 11.61 0.83
CA ARG A 32 8.59 11.96 1.41
C ARG A 32 7.50 12.06 0.34
N VAL A 33 7.78 12.72 -0.78
CA VAL A 33 6.83 12.82 -1.90
C VAL A 33 6.51 11.43 -2.45
N LEU A 34 7.54 10.60 -2.66
CA LEU A 34 7.34 9.24 -3.15
C LEU A 34 6.53 8.39 -2.16
N PHE A 35 6.82 8.50 -0.86
CA PHE A 35 6.08 7.80 0.18
C PHE A 35 4.59 8.20 0.19
N LEU A 36 4.28 9.48 0.00
CA LEU A 36 2.89 9.95 -0.09
C LEU A 36 2.15 9.32 -1.28
N ILE A 37 2.78 9.25 -2.44
CA ILE A 37 2.20 8.58 -3.62
C ILE A 37 1.92 7.10 -3.32
N PHE A 38 2.87 6.41 -2.71
CA PHE A 38 2.67 5.00 -2.32
C PHE A 38 1.58 4.83 -1.26
N ALA A 39 1.49 5.74 -0.29
CA ALA A 39 0.44 5.73 0.72
C ALA A 39 -0.93 5.90 0.08
N ASP A 40 -1.08 6.81 -0.89
CA ASP A 40 -2.31 7.00 -1.65
C ASP A 40 -2.70 5.73 -2.43
N LEU A 41 -1.76 5.15 -3.18
CA LEU A 41 -1.99 3.90 -3.90
C LEU A 41 -2.37 2.75 -2.96
N LEU A 42 -1.80 2.70 -1.76
CA LEU A 42 -2.13 1.70 -0.75
C LEU A 42 -3.56 1.87 -0.24
N VAL A 43 -4.01 3.11 -0.02
CA VAL A 43 -5.39 3.42 0.35
C VAL A 43 -6.35 3.03 -0.76
N VAL A 44 -6.09 3.43 -2.01
CA VAL A 44 -6.92 3.07 -3.18
C VAL A 44 -7.00 1.55 -3.32
N SER A 45 -5.89 0.83 -3.16
CA SER A 45 -5.85 -0.64 -3.21
C SER A 45 -6.68 -1.28 -2.09
N LEU A 46 -6.62 -0.74 -0.86
CA LEU A 46 -7.43 -1.23 0.26
C LEU A 46 -8.92 -1.01 0.02
N VAL A 47 -9.29 0.19 -0.47
CA VAL A 47 -10.67 0.54 -0.81
C VAL A 47 -11.18 -0.35 -1.93
N ALA A 48 -10.43 -0.51 -3.02
CA ALA A 48 -10.78 -1.41 -4.11
C ALA A 48 -10.96 -2.84 -3.60
N ARG A 49 -10.04 -3.34 -2.77
CA ARG A 49 -10.17 -4.68 -2.18
C ARG A 49 -11.39 -4.81 -1.28
N LEU A 50 -11.82 -3.76 -0.59
CA LEU A 50 -13.02 -3.77 0.25
C LEU A 50 -14.30 -3.78 -0.61
N LEU A 51 -14.35 -2.95 -1.65
CA LEU A 51 -15.49 -2.81 -2.55
C LEU A 51 -15.66 -4.04 -3.47
N PHE A 52 -14.59 -4.52 -4.10
CA PHE A 52 -14.59 -5.64 -5.04
C PHE A 52 -14.38 -7.01 -4.37
N ARG A 53 -14.44 -7.10 -3.02
CA ARG A 53 -14.24 -8.36 -2.29
C ARG A 53 -15.29 -9.43 -2.63
N ASN A 54 -16.46 -8.99 -3.07
CA ASN A 54 -17.66 -9.81 -3.19
C ASN A 54 -17.99 -10.19 -4.63
N ASP A 55 -17.17 -9.76 -5.60
CA ASP A 55 -17.34 -10.16 -6.98
C ASP A 55 -16.87 -11.62 -7.07
N ASN A 56 -17.85 -12.51 -7.16
CA ASN A 56 -17.67 -13.88 -7.60
C ASN A 56 -17.19 -13.81 -9.06
N LEU A 57 -15.91 -13.47 -9.25
CA LEU A 57 -15.18 -13.53 -10.51
C LEU A 57 -15.08 -15.01 -10.87
N ARG A 58 -16.20 -15.59 -11.31
CA ARG A 58 -16.24 -16.87 -11.99
C ARG A 58 -15.46 -16.64 -13.25
N LEU A 59 -14.19 -17.06 -13.24
CA LEU A 59 -13.38 -17.18 -14.45
C LEU A 59 -14.22 -17.96 -15.46
N GLN A 60 -14.85 -17.25 -16.38
CA GLN A 60 -15.70 -17.86 -17.37
C GLN A 60 -14.75 -18.60 -18.30
N ARG A 61 -14.68 -19.91 -18.11
CA ARG A 61 -13.82 -20.77 -18.91
C ARG A 61 -14.35 -20.70 -20.34
N ILE A 62 -13.70 -19.91 -21.19
CA ILE A 62 -13.98 -19.92 -22.63
C ILE A 62 -13.59 -21.31 -23.11
N LYS A 63 -14.61 -22.15 -23.34
CA LYS A 63 -14.45 -23.48 -23.92
C LYS A 63 -14.32 -23.25 -25.43
N LYS A 64 -13.11 -23.49 -25.94
CA LYS A 64 -12.82 -23.52 -27.38
C LYS A 64 -13.42 -24.78 -28.00
#